data_AF-Q2BX84-F1
#
_entry.id   AF-Q2BX84-F1
#
_cell.length_a   1.000
_cell.length_b   1.000
_cell.length_c   1.000
_cell.angle_alpha   90.00
_cell.angle_beta   90.00
_cell.angle_gamma   90.00
#
_symmetry.space_group_name_H-M   'P 1'
#
loop_
_entity.id
_entity.type
_entity.pdbx_description
1 polymer ?
#
loop_
_entity_poly.entity_id
_entity_poly.type
_entity_poly.pdbx_seq_one_letter_code
_entity_poly.pdbx_strand_id
1 'polypeptide(L)'
;MGNPANVPAGRYAKQSLEYLKLWQQAEPLLAMANNVRSALVLVERGEAKLGIVYKTDAEISKKVKIVATFPTDSHKPITYPMELVKGNATPAAKAFYEYLQHDEAKAIFKQYGFGSVN
;
A
#
# COMPACT_ATOMS: atom_id res chain seq x y z
N MET A 1 -8.63 -5.48 -5.85
CA MET A 1 -7.80 -5.03 -4.70
C MET A 1 -6.86 -6.16 -4.29
N GLY A 2 -5.86 -5.92 -3.44
CA GLY A 2 -5.08 -7.03 -2.88
C GLY A 2 -5.95 -7.97 -2.04
N ASN A 3 -5.64 -9.27 -1.99
CA ASN A 3 -6.37 -10.22 -1.16
C ASN A 3 -6.16 -9.88 0.34
N PRO A 4 -7.24 -9.59 1.11
CA PRO A 4 -7.11 -9.20 2.52
C PRO A 4 -6.55 -10.30 3.43
N ALA A 5 -6.55 -11.57 3.01
CA ALA A 5 -5.97 -12.65 3.80
C ALA A 5 -4.44 -12.52 3.97
N ASN A 6 -3.74 -11.93 3.00
CA ASN A 6 -2.27 -11.91 2.96
C ASN A 6 -1.65 -10.61 2.43
N VAL A 7 -2.41 -9.71 1.79
CA VAL A 7 -1.89 -8.44 1.27
C VAL A 7 -2.27 -7.29 2.21
N PRO A 8 -1.31 -6.50 2.73
CA PRO A 8 -1.61 -5.33 3.58
C PRO A 8 -2.59 -4.35 2.95
N ALA A 9 -2.40 -3.97 1.68
CA ALA A 9 -3.33 -3.08 0.97
C ALA A 9 -4.76 -3.65 0.92
N GLY A 10 -4.87 -4.98 0.83
CA GLY A 10 -6.16 -5.68 0.91
C GLY A 10 -6.81 -5.55 2.28
N ARG A 11 -6.03 -5.69 3.35
CA ARG A 11 -6.52 -5.52 4.74
C ARG A 11 -7.03 -4.10 4.99
N TYR A 12 -6.27 -3.08 4.58
CA TYR A 12 -6.69 -1.68 4.73
C TYR A 12 -7.94 -1.36 3.90
N ALA A 13 -8.02 -1.90 2.69
CA ALA A 13 -9.20 -1.77 1.83
C ALA A 13 -10.44 -2.41 2.48
N LYS A 14 -10.30 -3.62 3.03
CA LYS A 14 -11.39 -4.30 3.75
C LYS A 14 -11.84 -3.49 4.96
N GLN A 15 -10.91 -3.05 5.81
CA GLN A 15 -11.21 -2.19 6.97
C GLN A 15 -12.00 -0.94 6.55
N SER A 16 -11.56 -0.28 5.48
CA SER A 16 -12.20 0.95 4.99
C SER A 16 -13.61 0.69 4.47
N LEU A 17 -13.81 -0.40 3.73
CA LEU A 17 -15.13 -0.79 3.25
C LEU A 17 -16.05 -1.24 4.38
N GLU A 18 -15.53 -1.90 5.42
CA GLU A 18 -16.29 -2.28 6.62
C GLU A 18 -16.72 -1.03 7.41
N TYR A 19 -15.80 -0.09 7.64
CA TYR A 19 -16.09 1.20 8.28
C TYR A 19 -17.21 1.95 7.54
N LEU A 20 -17.15 1.96 6.20
CA LEU A 20 -18.16 2.60 5.35
C LEU A 20 -19.44 1.75 5.17
N LYS A 21 -19.53 0.56 5.75
CA LYS A 21 -20.65 -0.39 5.61
C LYS A 21 -20.90 -0.85 4.17
N LEU A 22 -19.86 -0.87 3.35
CA LEU A 22 -19.89 -1.26 1.93
C LEU A 22 -19.31 -2.66 1.68
N TRP A 23 -18.62 -3.26 2.65
CA TRP A 23 -17.92 -4.54 2.44
C TRP A 23 -18.81 -5.64 1.90
N GLN A 24 -19.98 -5.87 2.50
CA GLN A 24 -20.90 -6.94 2.08
C GLN A 24 -21.38 -6.80 0.63
N GLN A 25 -21.49 -5.57 0.13
CA GLN A 25 -21.87 -5.30 -1.26
C GLN A 25 -20.67 -5.44 -2.21
N ALA A 26 -19.48 -5.05 -1.76
CA ALA A 26 -18.27 -5.08 -2.55
C ALA A 26 -17.69 -6.49 -2.70
N GLU A 27 -17.66 -7.28 -1.62
CA GLU A 27 -17.02 -8.59 -1.52
C GLU A 27 -17.26 -9.54 -2.71
N PRO A 28 -18.51 -9.79 -3.15
CA PRO A 28 -18.76 -10.68 -4.29
C PRO A 28 -18.26 -10.14 -5.64
N LEU A 29 -17.91 -8.85 -5.73
CA LEU A 29 -17.45 -8.18 -6.95
C LEU A 29 -15.92 -8.02 -7.01
N LEU A 30 -15.20 -8.44 -5.97
CA LEU A 30 -13.77 -8.17 -5.85
C LEU A 30 -12.93 -9.14 -6.70
N ALA A 31 -12.16 -8.58 -7.63
CA ALA A 31 -10.99 -9.26 -8.17
C ALA A 31 -9.84 -9.19 -7.15
N MET A 32 -9.58 -10.31 -6.47
CA MET A 32 -8.54 -10.46 -5.44
C MET A 32 -7.17 -10.72 -6.08
N ALA A 33 -6.24 -9.79 -5.92
CA ALA A 33 -4.88 -9.88 -6.45
C ALA A 33 -3.86 -10.30 -5.38
N ASN A 34 -2.77 -10.93 -5.81
CA ASN A 34 -1.71 -11.43 -4.90
C ASN A 34 -0.81 -10.34 -4.30
N ASN A 35 -0.89 -9.11 -4.82
CA ASN A 35 -0.24 -7.92 -4.26
C ASN A 35 -0.94 -6.66 -4.81
N VAL A 36 -0.61 -5.48 -4.25
CA VAL A 36 -1.24 -4.21 -4.62
C VAL A 36 -0.94 -3.78 -6.06
N ARG A 37 0.26 -4.06 -6.58
CA ARG A 37 0.63 -3.72 -7.96
C ARG A 37 -0.12 -4.58 -8.99
N SER A 38 -0.35 -5.86 -8.69
CA SER A 38 -1.22 -6.69 -9.52
C SER A 38 -2.66 -6.19 -9.54
N ALA A 39 -3.16 -5.64 -8.42
CA ALA A 39 -4.48 -4.99 -8.40
C ALA A 39 -4.50 -3.71 -9.26
N LEU A 40 -3.42 -2.90 -9.24
CA LEU A 40 -3.26 -1.74 -10.09
C LEU A 40 -3.32 -2.13 -11.58
N VAL A 41 -2.58 -3.18 -11.98
CA VAL A 41 -2.51 -3.64 -13.37
C VAL A 41 -3.89 -4.01 -13.94
N LEU A 42 -4.78 -4.60 -13.13
CA LEU A 42 -6.15 -4.90 -13.57
C LEU A 42 -6.91 -3.61 -13.96
N VAL A 43 -6.70 -2.52 -13.23
CA VAL A 43 -7.30 -1.22 -13.55
C VAL A 43 -6.63 -0.60 -14.76
N GLU A 44 -5.30 -0.63 -14.84
CA GLU A 44 -4.54 -0.10 -15.99
C GLU A 44 -4.95 -0.75 -17.31
N ARG A 45 -5.35 -2.03 -17.28
CA ARG A 45 -5.79 -2.79 -18.45
C ARG A 45 -7.29 -2.69 -18.72
N GLY A 46 -8.05 -2.04 -17.84
CA GLY A 46 -9.51 -1.97 -17.91
C GLY A 46 -10.21 -3.30 -17.60
N GLU A 47 -9.49 -4.31 -17.11
CA GLU A 47 -10.03 -5.59 -16.67
C GLU A 47 -10.86 -5.42 -15.37
N ALA A 48 -10.52 -4.42 -14.56
CA ALA A 48 -11.32 -3.96 -13.42
C ALA A 48 -11.67 -2.47 -13.56
N LYS A 49 -12.95 -2.12 -13.39
CA LYS A 49 -13.43 -0.71 -13.49
C LYS A 49 -12.90 0.18 -12.35
N LEU A 50 -12.68 -0.40 -11.18
CA LEU A 50 -12.20 0.27 -9.98
C LEU A 50 -11.15 -0.60 -9.29
N GLY A 51 -10.22 0.04 -8.59
CA GLY A 51 -9.24 -0.64 -7.75
C GLY A 51 -8.97 0.16 -6.47
N ILE A 52 -8.65 -0.57 -5.41
CA ILE A 52 -8.18 -0.01 -4.15
C ILE A 52 -6.69 -0.31 -4.04
N VAL A 53 -5.88 0.73 -4.06
CA VAL A 53 -4.41 0.73 -4.07
C VAL A 53 -3.87 1.84 -3.16
N TYR A 54 -2.57 1.90 -2.91
CA TYR A 54 -1.99 3.05 -2.22
C TYR A 54 -1.92 4.27 -3.13
N LYS A 55 -1.91 5.46 -2.53
CA LYS A 55 -1.72 6.73 -3.26
C LYS A 55 -0.46 6.70 -4.12
N THR A 56 0.65 6.22 -3.56
CA THR A 56 1.95 6.14 -4.25
C THR A 56 1.91 5.21 -5.47
N ASP A 57 1.14 4.12 -5.42
CA ASP A 57 0.94 3.23 -6.57
C ASP A 57 0.16 3.95 -7.69
N ALA A 58 -0.88 4.70 -7.33
CA ALA A 58 -1.69 5.45 -8.30
C ALA A 58 -0.91 6.62 -8.94
N GLU A 59 -0.09 7.35 -8.16
CA GLU A 59 0.68 8.50 -8.65
C GLU A 59 1.80 8.14 -9.63
N ILE A 60 2.32 6.91 -9.57
CA ILE A 60 3.35 6.44 -10.49
C ILE A 60 2.76 6.04 -11.87
N SER A 61 1.47 5.68 -11.93
CA SER A 61 0.83 5.24 -13.16
C SER A 61 0.15 6.39 -13.90
N LYS A 62 0.44 6.53 -15.21
CA LYS A 62 -0.24 7.46 -16.11
C LYS A 62 -1.55 6.91 -16.68
N LYS A 63 -1.91 5.66 -16.36
CA LYS A 63 -3.05 4.94 -16.94
C LYS A 63 -4.28 4.92 -16.03
N VAL A 64 -4.13 5.37 -14.80
CA VAL A 64 -5.22 5.42 -13.82
C VAL A 64 -5.38 6.84 -13.29
N LYS A 65 -6.50 7.09 -12.63
CA LYS A 65 -6.74 8.33 -11.89
C LYS A 65 -7.31 8.01 -10.51
N ILE A 66 -6.97 8.82 -9.53
CA ILE A 66 -7.56 8.73 -8.19
C ILE A 66 -8.97 9.30 -8.27
N VAL A 67 -9.99 8.47 -7.99
CA VAL A 67 -11.41 8.88 -7.97
C VAL A 67 -11.89 9.27 -6.57
N ALA A 68 -11.25 8.74 -5.53
CA ALA A 68 -11.52 9.02 -4.13
C ALA A 68 -10.32 8.59 -3.28
N THR A 69 -10.23 9.12 -2.07
CA THR A 69 -9.31 8.66 -1.01
C THR A 69 -10.14 8.22 0.18
N PHE A 70 -9.81 7.08 0.77
CA PHE A 70 -10.50 6.60 1.97
C PHE A 70 -10.22 7.53 3.16
N PRO A 71 -11.21 7.74 4.06
CA PRO A 71 -10.99 8.49 5.29
C PRO A 71 -9.84 7.90 6.11
N THR A 72 -9.01 8.74 6.74
CA THR A 72 -7.85 8.26 7.50
C THR A 72 -8.22 7.42 8.72
N ASP A 73 -9.43 7.61 9.26
CA ASP A 73 -10.00 6.85 10.36
C ASP A 73 -10.73 5.57 9.92
N SER A 74 -10.88 5.33 8.61
CA SER A 74 -11.55 4.13 8.10
C SER A 74 -10.66 2.89 8.13
N HIS A 75 -9.37 3.04 8.37
CA HIS A 75 -8.43 1.94 8.46
C HIS A 75 -7.31 2.24 9.46
N LYS A 76 -6.58 1.21 9.90
CA LYS A 76 -5.37 1.43 10.70
C LYS A 76 -4.34 2.24 9.91
N PRO A 77 -3.46 3.03 10.57
CA PRO A 77 -2.36 3.70 9.89
C PRO A 77 -1.55 2.73 9.02
N ILE A 78 -1.20 3.20 7.82
CA ILE A 78 -0.37 2.44 6.87
C ILE A 78 1.09 2.73 7.21
N THR A 79 1.77 1.75 7.80
CA THR A 79 3.17 1.86 8.23
C THR A 79 4.02 0.81 7.53
N TYR A 80 5.25 1.17 7.18
CA TYR A 80 6.24 0.29 6.56
C TYR A 80 7.39 0.03 7.54
N PRO A 81 7.24 -0.94 8.46
CA PRO A 81 8.30 -1.26 9.41
C PRO A 81 9.49 -1.88 8.68
N MET A 82 10.68 -1.65 9.22
CA MET A 82 11.93 -2.22 8.72
C MET A 82 12.74 -2.73 9.91
N GLU A 83 13.28 -3.93 9.77
CA GLU A 83 14.03 -4.61 10.83
C GLU A 83 15.18 -5.43 10.25
N LEU A 84 16.23 -5.61 11.04
CA LEU A 84 17.32 -6.54 10.71
C LEU A 84 16.87 -7.98 10.96
N VAL A 85 17.06 -8.86 9.97
CA VAL A 85 16.73 -10.28 10.10
C VAL A 85 17.68 -10.95 11.09
N LYS A 86 17.12 -11.61 12.12
CA LYS A 86 17.90 -12.33 13.14
C LYS A 86 18.88 -13.31 12.50
N GLY A 87 20.14 -13.26 12.93
CA GLY A 87 21.22 -14.09 12.40
C GLY A 87 21.81 -13.61 11.06
N ASN A 88 21.27 -12.56 10.45
CA ASN A 88 21.70 -12.03 9.14
C ASN A 88 22.10 -10.55 9.20
N ALA A 89 22.52 -10.06 10.38
CA ALA A 89 22.98 -8.68 10.57
C ALA A 89 24.44 -8.50 10.13
N THR A 90 24.72 -8.71 8.84
CA THR A 90 26.04 -8.45 8.26
C THR A 90 26.41 -6.96 8.35
N PRO A 91 27.70 -6.60 8.28
CA PRO A 91 28.10 -5.20 8.26
C PRO A 91 27.39 -4.37 7.17
N ALA A 92 27.20 -4.94 5.97
CA ALA A 92 26.48 -4.28 4.89
C ALA A 92 24.98 -4.10 5.19
N ALA A 93 24.31 -5.10 5.80
CA ALA A 93 22.92 -4.99 6.19
C ALA A 93 22.71 -3.92 7.28
N LYS A 94 23.62 -3.85 8.26
CA LYS A 94 23.60 -2.81 9.30
C LYS A 94 23.80 -1.41 8.71
N ALA A 95 24.81 -1.24 7.85
CA ALA A 95 25.07 0.04 7.19
C ALA A 95 23.87 0.51 6.35
N PHE A 96 23.20 -0.41 5.64
CA PHE A 96 22.01 -0.07 4.88
C PHE A 96 20.81 0.29 5.79
N TYR A 97 20.61 -0.45 6.87
CA TYR A 97 19.57 -0.15 7.86
C TYR A 97 19.77 1.22 8.53
N GLU A 98 21.02 1.58 8.84
CA GLU A 98 21.38 2.92 9.36
C GLU A 98 21.15 4.00 8.31
N TYR A 99 21.60 3.78 7.07
CA TYR A 99 21.39 4.72 5.96
C TYR A 99 19.91 5.05 5.75
N LEU A 100 19.01 4.06 5.83
CA LEU A 100 17.57 4.26 5.62
C LEU A 100 16.92 5.14 6.70
N GLN A 101 17.60 5.37 7.82
CA GLN A 101 17.18 6.26 8.90
C GLN A 101 17.72 7.69 8.75
N HIS A 102 18.67 7.93 7.85
CA HIS A 102 19.20 9.27 7.57
C HIS A 102 18.22 10.13 6.76
N ASP A 103 18.42 11.45 6.85
CA ASP A 103 17.53 12.43 6.21
C ASP A 103 17.56 12.36 4.68
N GLU A 104 18.68 11.94 4.10
CA GLU A 104 18.81 11.69 2.65
C GLU A 104 17.83 10.61 2.18
N ALA A 105 17.78 9.46 2.89
CA ALA A 105 16.85 8.39 2.57
C ALA A 105 15.39 8.82 2.80
N LYS A 106 15.11 9.52 3.91
CA LYS A 106 13.77 10.07 4.21
C LYS A 106 13.30 11.04 3.11
N ALA A 107 14.18 11.87 2.57
CA ALA A 107 13.86 12.79 1.48
C ALA A 107 13.43 12.03 0.21
N ILE A 108 14.11 10.93 -0.12
CA ILE A 108 13.74 10.05 -1.24
C ILE A 108 12.34 9.46 -0.99
N PHE A 109 12.06 8.90 0.19
CA PHE A 109 10.73 8.38 0.52
C PHE A 109 9.64 9.45 0.37
N LYS A 110 9.89 10.67 0.85
CA LYS A 110 8.96 11.80 0.73
C LYS A 110 8.72 12.19 -0.74
N GLN A 111 9.75 12.19 -1.57
CA GLN A 111 9.63 12.46 -3.01
C GLN A 111 8.68 11.46 -3.71
N TYR A 112 8.69 10.21 -3.27
CA TYR A 112 7.78 9.16 -3.76
C TYR A 112 6.44 9.10 -3.03
N GLY A 113 6.10 10.10 -2.22
CA GLY A 113 4.79 10.25 -1.60
C GLY A 113 4.60 9.48 -0.28
N PHE A 114 5.68 8.95 0.31
CA PHE A 114 5.62 8.35 1.65
C PHE A 114 5.71 9.43 2.74
N GLY A 115 4.88 9.31 3.76
CA GLY A 115 4.91 10.19 4.93
C GLY A 115 5.94 9.73 5.98
N SER A 116 6.27 10.63 6.91
CA SER A 116 7.02 10.27 8.12
C SER A 116 6.10 9.57 9.12
N VAL A 117 6.63 8.56 9.80
CA VAL A 117 6.00 8.01 11.01
C VAL A 117 6.39 8.95 12.15
N ASN A 118 5.40 9.58 12.79
CA ASN A 118 5.59 10.32 14.04
C ASN A 118 5.51 9.36 15.23
#